data_AF-A0A929XVH6-F1
#
_entry.id   AF-A0A929XVH6-F1
#
_cell.length_a   1.000
_cell.length_b   1.000
_cell.length_c   1.000
_cell.angle_alpha   90.00
_cell.angle_beta   90.00
_cell.angle_gamma   90.00
#
_symmetry.space_group_name_H-M   'P 1'
#
loop_
_entity.id
_entity.type
_entity.pdbx_description
1 polymer ?
#
loop_
_entity_poly.entity_id
_entity_poly.type
_entity_poly.pdbx_seq_one_letter_code
_entity_poly.pdbx_strand_id
1 'polypeptide(L)' 'MSRDKFWIAYELNREKNEAERVYRYNKGLMERKNQDGTWKEEREQLCIFCGEDWDYEEITEDEANSLEVIF' A
#
# COMPACT_ATOMS: atom_id res chain seq x y z
N MET A 1 6.04 -5.58 18.41
CA MET A 1 5.28 -6.57 17.60
C MET A 1 5.65 -6.32 16.17
N SER A 2 6.51 -7.15 15.57
CA SER A 2 6.85 -7.02 14.15
C SER A 2 5.59 -7.36 13.36
N ARG A 3 5.01 -6.39 12.64
CA ARG A 3 3.88 -6.67 11.76
C ARG A 3 4.40 -7.54 10.61
N ASP A 4 4.07 -8.83 10.63
CA ASP A 4 4.49 -9.78 9.59
C ASP A 4 3.89 -9.44 8.22
N LYS A 5 2.69 -8.85 8.20
CA LYS A 5 2.00 -8.39 7.00
C LYS A 5 1.15 -7.16 7.29
N PHE A 6 1.10 -6.22 6.36
CA PHE A 6 0.16 -5.10 6.39
C PHE A 6 -0.02 -4.52 4.99
N TRP A 7 -1.08 -3.74 4.81
CA TRP A 7 -1.38 -3.02 3.59
C TRP A 7 -1.60 -1.55 3.93
N ILE A 8 -1.11 -0.68 3.05
CA ILE A 8 -1.29 0.75 3.19
C ILE A 8 -1.70 1.35 1.86
N ALA A 9 -2.49 2.43 1.92
CA ALA A 9 -2.84 3.24 0.78
C ALA A 9 -2.47 4.72 1.04
N TYR A 10 -2.05 5.37 -0.03
CA TYR A 10 -1.78 6.80 -0.09
C TYR A 10 -2.90 7.52 -0.82
N GLU A 11 -3.27 8.70 -0.32
CA GLU A 11 -4.36 9.52 -0.89
C GLU A 11 -5.64 8.68 -1.09
N LEU A 12 -6.01 7.89 -0.07
CA LEU A 12 -7.15 6.98 -0.13
C LEU A 12 -8.45 7.76 -0.25
N ASN A 13 -9.12 7.64 -1.39
CA ASN A 13 -10.46 8.16 -1.62
C ASN A 13 -11.50 7.07 -1.39
N ARG A 14 -11.99 6.97 -0.15
CA ARG A 14 -13.02 5.97 0.23
C ARG A 14 -14.36 6.18 -0.49
N GLU A 15 -14.70 7.40 -0.91
CA GLU A 15 -15.95 7.67 -1.62
C GLU A 15 -15.94 7.07 -3.04
N LYS A 16 -14.77 7.07 -3.68
CA LYS A 16 -14.58 6.53 -5.02
C LYS A 16 -13.96 5.14 -5.06
N ASN A 17 -13.49 4.65 -3.91
CA ASN A 17 -12.72 3.42 -3.78
C ASN A 17 -11.44 3.43 -4.65
N GLU A 18 -10.76 4.59 -4.65
CA GLU A 18 -9.55 4.87 -5.41
C GLU A 18 -8.40 5.21 -4.45
N ALA A 19 -7.16 4.92 -4.82
CA ALA A 19 -5.98 5.39 -4.11
C ALA A 19 -4.87 5.77 -5.11
N GLU A 20 -4.06 6.77 -4.77
CA GLU A 20 -2.94 7.13 -5.64
C GLU A 20 -1.90 6.00 -5.66
N ARG A 21 -1.59 5.42 -4.50
CA ARG A 21 -0.65 4.31 -4.38
C ARG A 21 -1.11 3.33 -3.33
N VAL A 22 -0.98 2.05 -3.62
CA VAL A 22 -1.29 0.98 -2.67
C VAL A 22 -0.08 0.08 -2.53
N TYR A 23 0.26 -0.22 -1.29
CA TYR A 23 1.39 -1.07 -0.96
C TYR A 23 0.96 -2.23 -0.07
N ARG A 24 1.68 -3.35 -0.23
CA ARG A 24 1.60 -4.48 0.67
C ARG A 24 2.99 -4.83 1.15
N TYR A 25 3.08 -5.09 2.45
CA TYR A 25 4.27 -5.61 3.07
C TYR A 25 4.03 -7.04 3.50
N ASN A 26 4.99 -7.92 3.21
CA ASN A 26 4.97 -9.32 3.63
C ASN A 26 6.38 -9.77 4.02
N LYS A 27 6.65 -9.83 5.34
CA LYS A 27 7.88 -10.38 5.93
C LYS A 27 9.19 -9.92 5.27
N GLY A 28 9.29 -8.64 4.95
CA GLY A 28 10.49 -8.02 4.35
C GLY A 28 10.37 -7.76 2.86
N LEU A 29 9.29 -8.22 2.22
CA LEU A 29 8.97 -7.90 0.84
C LEU A 29 7.94 -6.78 0.80
N MET A 30 8.31 -5.64 0.22
CA MET A 30 7.40 -4.53 -0.05
C MET A 30 7.04 -4.55 -1.53
N GLU A 31 5.75 -4.54 -1.84
CA GLU A 31 5.25 -4.52 -3.21
C GLU A 31 4.22 -3.40 -3.37
N ARG A 32 4.28 -2.71 -4.51
CA ARG A 32 3.31 -1.71 -4.94
C ARG A 32 2.31 -2.32 -5.91
N LYS A 33 1.03 -1.97 -5.77
CA LYS A 33 0.00 -2.29 -6.75
C LYS A 33 0.08 -1.32 -7.93
N ASN A 34 0.13 -1.85 -9.14
CA ASN A 34 0.03 -1.09 -10.39
C ASN A 34 -1.43 -0.81 -10.73
N GLN A 35 -1.68 0.12 -11.66
CA GLN A 35 -3.02 0.41 -12.20
C GLN A 35 -3.72 -0.84 -12.80
N ASP A 36 -2.95 -1.76 -13.38
CA ASP A 36 -3.43 -3.04 -13.92
C ASP A 36 -3.81 -4.06 -12.80
N GLY A 37 -3.62 -3.71 -11.53
CA GLY A 37 -3.88 -4.57 -10.37
C GLY A 37 -2.77 -5.56 -10.06
N THR A 38 -1.73 -5.64 -10.90
CA THR A 38 -0.52 -6.44 -10.63
C THR A 38 0.33 -5.81 -9.53
N TRP A 39 1.03 -6.65 -8.77
CA TRP A 39 1.92 -6.19 -7.71
C TRP A 39 3.37 -6.27 -8.18
N LYS A 40 4.15 -5.22 -7.91
CA LYS A 40 5.56 -5.13 -8.27
C LYS A 40 6.39 -4.86 -7.02
N GLU A 41 7.52 -5.55 -6.89
CA GLU A 41 8.46 -5.31 -5.79
C GLU A 41 8.97 -3.86 -5.81
N GLU A 42 8.83 -3.16 -4.68
CA GLU A 42 9.25 -1.76 -4.51
C GLU A 42 9.96 -1.60 -3.16
N ARG A 43 11.15 -2.20 -3.04
CA ARG A 43 11.96 -2.22 -1.79
C ARG A 43 12.35 -0.83 -1.29
N GLU A 44 12.42 0.15 -2.18
CA GLU A 44 12.76 1.54 -1.84
C GLU A 44 11.70 2.19 -0.95
N GLN A 45 10.45 1.71 -1.01
CA GLN A 45 9.35 2.19 -0.16
C GLN A 45 9.35 1.60 1.24
N LEU A 46 10.40 0.87 1.64
CA LEU A 46 10.62 0.54 3.05
C LEU A 46 10.93 1.80 3.90
N CYS A 47 11.10 2.97 3.29
CA CYS A 47 11.21 4.26 3.98
C CYS A 47 9.98 4.59 4.84
N ILE A 48 8.81 3.98 4.59
CA ILE A 48 7.64 4.09 5.50
C ILE A 48 7.96 3.64 6.94
N PHE A 49 8.93 2.73 7.11
CA PHE A 49 9.37 2.25 8.42
C PHE A 49 10.35 3.21 9.11
N CYS A 50 10.95 4.14 8.35
CA CYS A 50 11.83 5.16 8.89
C CYS A 50 11.08 6.34 9.53
N GLY A 51 9.73 6.35 9.44
CA GLY A 51 8.90 7.38 10.08
C GLY A 51 9.06 8.78 9.47
N GLU A 52 9.50 8.86 8.21
CA GLU A 52 9.54 10.12 7.46
C GLU A 52 8.23 10.41 6.72
N ASP A 53 7.37 9.40 6.55
CA ASP A 53 6.20 9.45 5.69
C ASP A 53 4.99 8.94 6.50
N TRP A 54 4.08 9.86 6.87
CA TRP A 54 2.96 9.60 7.78
C TRP A 54 1.59 9.72 7.11
N ASP A 55 1.56 10.02 5.81
CA ASP A 55 0.33 10.31 5.06
C ASP A 55 -0.21 9.05 4.36
N TYR A 56 -0.19 7.93 5.09
CA TYR A 56 -0.77 6.67 4.62
C TYR A 56 -1.89 6.22 5.56
N GLU A 57 -2.93 5.64 4.97
CA GLU A 57 -3.94 4.90 5.71
C GLU A 57 -3.61 3.41 5.71
N GLU A 58 -3.65 2.78 6.88
CA GLU A 58 -3.60 1.32 6.98
C GLU A 58 -4.95 0.74 6.54
N ILE A 59 -4.90 -0.15 5.57
CA ILE A 59 -6.07 -0.80 4.99
C ILE A 59 -5.98 -2.31 5.15
N THR A 60 -7.10 -2.98 4.93
CA THR A 60 -7.15 -4.45 4.90
C THR A 60 -6.68 -5.01 3.56
N GLU A 61 -6.36 -6.31 3.54
CA GLU A 61 -6.05 -7.03 2.29
C GLU A 61 -7.22 -6.94 1.28
N ASP A 62 -8.46 -7.02 1.76
CA ASP A 62 -9.67 -6.96 0.92
C ASP A 62 -9.80 -5.58 0.25
N GLU A 63 -9.64 -4.52 1.03
CA GLU A 63 -9.59 -3.15 0.51
C GLU A 63 -8.45 -2.99 -0.50
N ALA A 64 -7.25 -3.46 -0.18
CA ALA A 64 -6.11 -3.33 -1.08
C ALA A 64 -6.33 -4.02 -2.43
N ASN A 65 -7.05 -5.15 -2.45
CA ASN A 65 -7.40 -5.85 -3.69
C ASN A 65 -8.52 -5.14 -4.45
N SER A 66 -9.49 -4.56 -3.76
CA SER A 66 -10.64 -3.86 -4.36
C SER A 66 -10.35 -2.43 -4.81
N LEU A 67 -9.35 -1.76 -4.24
CA LEU A 67 -9.01 -0.37 -4.58
C LEU A 67 -8.51 -0.24 -6.01
N GLU A 68 -9.00 0.80 -6.71
CA GLU A 68 -8.48 1.20 -8.01
C GLU A 68 -7.26 2.11 -7.81
N VAL A 69 -6.13 1.75 -8.43
CA VAL A 69 -4.90 2.55 -8.36
C VAL A 69 -4.89 3.51 -9.52
N ILE A 70 -4.83 4.82 -9.23
CA ILE A 70 -4.89 5.85 -10.26
C ILE A 70 -3.51 6.34 -10.74
N PHE A 71 -2.40 5.91 -10.10
CA PHE A 71 -1.04 6.37 -10.43
C PHE A 71 0.06 5.30 -10.35
#